data_AF-A0A838F4I4-F1
#
_entry.id   AF-A0A838F4I4-F1
#
_cell.length_a   1.000
_cell.length_b   1.000
_cell.length_c   1.000
_cell.angle_alpha   90.00
_cell.angle_beta   90.00
_cell.angle_gamma   90.00
#
_symmetry.space_group_name_H-M   'P 1'
#
loop_
_entity.id
_entity.type
_entity.pdbx_description
1 polymer ?
#
loop_
_entity_poly.entity_id
_entity_poly.type
_entity_poly.pdbx_seq_one_letter_code
_entity_poly.pdbx_strand_id
1 'polypeptide(L)'
;MKNFVTKENLNHRLMQLFILVAHLVLLKWIIYTLYEGGILPFKTLMFHFLGVSIYGGVLIRFCAWFYRRQYLKELERNGHEPKLEK
;
A
#
# COMPACT_ATOMS: atom_id res chain seq x y z
N MET A 1 1.99 3.15 -33.62
CA MET A 1 1.49 3.20 -32.23
C MET A 1 2.54 2.56 -31.33
N LYS A 2 3.21 3.35 -30.47
CA LYS A 2 4.21 2.82 -29.53
C LYS A 2 3.51 1.85 -28.57
N ASN A 3 4.02 0.64 -28.42
CA ASN A 3 3.48 -0.35 -27.49
C ASN A 3 3.67 0.17 -26.05
N PHE A 4 2.64 0.78 -25.46
CA PHE A 4 2.66 1.37 -24.11
C PHE A 4 2.64 0.33 -22.97
N VAL A 5 2.60 -0.97 -23.31
CA VAL A 5 2.44 -2.08 -22.37
C VAL A 5 3.54 -3.11 -22.62
N THR A 6 4.71 -2.89 -22.04
CA THR A 6 5.81 -3.87 -21.98
C THR A 6 5.62 -4.75 -20.74
N LYS A 7 5.92 -6.06 -20.83
CA LYS A 7 5.80 -7.02 -19.69
C LYS A 7 6.52 -6.55 -18.41
N GLU A 8 7.60 -5.78 -18.55
CA GLU A 8 8.31 -5.16 -17.43
C GLU A 8 7.46 -4.17 -16.62
N ASN A 9 6.71 -3.28 -17.28
CA ASN A 9 5.89 -2.27 -16.61
C ASN A 9 4.55 -2.80 -16.09
N LEU A 10 4.15 -4.00 -16.52
CA LEU A 10 2.88 -4.59 -16.15
C LEU A 10 2.84 -4.97 -14.66
N ASN A 11 3.95 -5.51 -14.14
CA ASN A 11 4.08 -5.84 -12.72
C ASN A 11 4.01 -4.60 -11.83
N HIS A 12 4.65 -3.50 -12.24
CA HIS A 12 4.61 -2.25 -11.48
C HIS A 12 3.21 -1.65 -11.42
N ARG A 13 2.49 -1.66 -12.55
CA ARG A 13 1.09 -1.21 -12.62
C ARG A 13 0.15 -2.11 -11.80
N LEU A 14 0.36 -3.42 -11.81
CA LEU A 14 -0.38 -4.37 -10.97
C LEU A 14 -0.16 -4.11 -9.49
N MET A 15 1.09 -3.85 -9.07
CA MET A 15 1.38 -3.56 -7.67
C MET A 15 0.74 -2.24 -7.22
N GLN A 16 0.76 -1.21 -8.08
CA GLN A 16 0.07 0.05 -7.82
C GLN A 16 -1.44 -0.13 -7.68
N LEU A 17 -2.06 -0.93 -8.55
CA LEU A 17 -3.47 -1.31 -8.42
C LEU A 17 -3.74 -2.09 -7.14
N PHE A 18 -2.86 -3.02 -6.78
CA PHE A 18 -2.99 -3.78 -5.53
C PHE A 18 -2.94 -2.86 -4.30
N ILE A 19 -2.00 -1.93 -4.25
CA ILE A 19 -1.89 -0.94 -3.17
C ILE A 19 -3.15 -0.07 -3.10
N LEU A 20 -3.67 0.37 -4.24
CA LEU A 20 -4.90 1.15 -4.32
C LEU A 20 -6.10 0.38 -3.77
N VAL A 21 -6.27 -0.88 -4.20
CA VAL A 21 -7.35 -1.76 -3.71
C VAL A 21 -7.20 -1.99 -2.20
N ALA A 22 -5.99 -2.23 -1.71
CA ALA A 22 -5.74 -2.44 -0.29
C ALA A 22 -6.11 -1.20 0.57
N HIS A 23 -5.87 0.01 0.07
CA HIS A 23 -6.32 1.25 0.71
C HIS A 23 -7.84 1.41 0.67
N LEU A 24 -8.49 1.06 -0.44
CA LEU A 24 -9.96 1.12 -0.55
C LEU A 24 -10.65 0.12 0.38
N VAL A 25 -10.07 -1.08 0.54
CA VAL A 25 -10.53 -2.06 1.53
C VAL A 25 -10.39 -1.50 2.94
N LEU A 26 -9.27 -0.85 3.25
CA LEU A 26 -9.05 -0.18 4.53
C LEU A 26 -10.14 0.90 4.78
N LEU A 27 -10.42 1.72 3.77
CA LEU A 27 -11.46 2.74 3.85
C LEU A 27 -12.85 2.13 4.10
N LYS A 28 -13.21 1.08 3.36
CA LYS A 28 -14.46 0.35 3.56
C LYS A 28 -14.55 -0.24 4.97
N TRP A 29 -13.43 -0.75 5.50
CA TRP A 29 -13.37 -1.32 6.84
C TRP A 29 -13.56 -0.26 7.93
N ILE A 30 -12.99 0.93 7.76
CA ILE A 30 -13.23 2.07 8.65
C ILE A 30 -14.71 2.47 8.63
N ILE A 31 -15.30 2.63 7.44
CA ILE A 31 -16.70 3.01 7.29
C ILE A 31 -17.62 1.96 7.93
N TYR A 32 -17.33 0.67 7.73
CA TYR A 32 -18.07 -0.43 8.36
C TYR A 32 -17.98 -0.36 9.89
N THR A 33 -16.77 -0.18 10.42
CA THR A 33 -16.53 -0.06 11.87
C THR A 33 -17.23 1.16 12.46
N LEU A 34 -17.34 2.25 11.71
CA LEU A 34 -18.03 3.47 12.13
C LEU A 34 -19.56 3.34 12.07
N TYR A 35 -20.09 2.66 11.05
CA TYR A 35 -21.52 2.41 10.88
C TYR A 35 -22.06 1.46 11.95
N GLU A 36 -21.35 0.36 12.20
CA GLU A 36 -21.72 -0.62 13.22
C GLU A 36 -21.25 -0.23 14.62
N GLY A 37 -20.39 0.79 14.75
CA GLY A 37 -19.88 1.26 16.03
C GLY A 37 -20.92 1.86 16.97
N GLY A 38 -22.11 2.21 16.46
CA GLY A 38 -23.25 2.60 17.27
C GLY A 38 -24.02 1.42 17.90
N ILE A 39 -23.80 0.19 17.40
CA ILE A 39 -24.53 -1.03 17.81
C ILE A 39 -23.58 -2.03 18.50
N LEU A 40 -22.31 -2.07 18.10
CA LEU A 40 -21.33 -3.02 18.60
C LEU A 40 -20.81 -2.67 20.02
N PRO A 41 -20.53 -3.67 20.86
CA PRO A 41 -19.91 -3.46 22.16
C PRO A 41 -18.51 -2.85 22.04
N PHE A 42 -18.17 -1.93 22.93
CA PHE A 42 -16.93 -1.15 22.94
C PHE A 42 -15.65 -2.01 22.80
N LYS A 43 -15.62 -3.21 23.39
CA LYS A 43 -14.47 -4.13 23.29
C LYS A 43 -14.23 -4.61 21.86
N THR A 44 -15.28 -4.92 21.11
CA THR A 44 -15.19 -5.34 19.71
C THR A 44 -14.74 -4.18 18.82
N LEU A 45 -15.27 -2.98 19.08
CA LEU A 45 -14.90 -1.77 18.37
C LEU A 45 -13.41 -1.45 18.52
N MET A 46 -12.89 -1.51 19.75
CA MET A 46 -11.46 -1.30 20.02
C MET A 46 -10.57 -2.27 19.26
N PHE A 47 -10.93 -3.55 19.19
CA PHE A 47 -10.19 -4.54 18.39
C PHE A 47 -10.19 -4.23 16.90
N HIS A 48 -11.33 -3.80 16.35
CA HIS A 48 -11.42 -3.38 14.95
C HIS A 48 -10.55 -2.15 14.68
N PHE A 49 -10.59 -1.16 15.57
CA PHE A 49 -9.81 0.07 15.45
C PHE A 49 -8.29 -0.19 15.51
N LEU A 50 -7.88 -1.11 16.39
CA LEU A 50 -6.50 -1.54 16.55
C LEU A 50 -6.03 -2.33 15.32
N GLY A 51 -6.89 -3.19 14.77
CA GLY A 51 -6.66 -3.89 13.51
C GLY A 51 -6.49 -2.94 12.33
N VAL A 52 -7.37 -1.93 12.19
CA VAL A 52 -7.28 -0.90 11.15
C VAL A 52 -5.99 -0.08 11.28
N SER A 53 -5.60 0.29 12.50
CA SER A 53 -4.40 1.09 12.76
C SER A 53 -3.13 0.32 12.42
N ILE A 54 -3.04 -0.96 12.83
CA ILE A 54 -1.93 -1.85 12.45
C ILE A 54 -1.90 -2.06 10.95
N TYR A 55 -3.04 -2.39 10.34
CA TYR A 55 -3.13 -2.65 8.91
C TYR A 55 -2.71 -1.41 8.11
N GLY A 56 -3.19 -0.22 8.47
CA GLY A 56 -2.80 1.04 7.83
C GLY A 56 -1.31 1.34 7.99
N GLY A 57 -0.76 1.19 9.19
CA GLY A 57 0.67 1.40 9.43
C GLY A 57 1.56 0.44 8.63
N VAL A 58 1.18 -0.83 8.57
CA VAL A 58 1.88 -1.84 7.77
C VAL A 58 1.77 -1.52 6.28
N LEU A 59 0.59 -1.09 5.80
CA LEU A 59 0.36 -0.77 4.40
C LEU A 59 1.24 0.40 3.92
N ILE A 60 1.33 1.46 4.72
CA ILE A 60 2.17 2.63 4.42
C ILE A 60 3.65 2.23 4.42
N ARG A 61 4.09 1.49 5.44
CA ARG A 61 5.49 1.04 5.55
C ARG A 61 5.88 0.10 4.42
N PHE A 62 4.98 -0.82 4.05
CA PHE A 62 5.17 -1.72 2.92
C PHE A 62 5.28 -0.94 1.60
N CYS A 63 4.42 0.06 1.39
CA CYS A 63 4.48 0.94 0.21
C CYS A 63 5.84 1.65 0.11
N ALA A 64 6.31 2.27 1.21
CA ALA A 64 7.60 2.94 1.25
C ALA A 64 8.78 1.98 0.99
N TRP A 65 8.75 0.79 1.59
CA TRP A 65 9.79 -0.23 1.37
C TRP A 65 9.79 -0.76 -0.07
N PHE A 66 8.61 -1.02 -0.62
CA PHE A 66 8.47 -1.53 -1.99
C PHE A 66 8.94 -0.50 -3.01
N TYR A 67 8.55 0.76 -2.86
CA TYR A 67 8.97 1.84 -3.75
C TYR A 67 10.48 2.07 -3.69
N ARG A 68 11.06 2.04 -2.49
CA ARG A 68 12.52 2.08 -2.30
C ARG A 68 13.21 0.91 -2.99
N ARG A 69 12.68 -0.31 -2.87
CA ARG A 69 13.25 -1.50 -3.51
C ARG A 69 13.16 -1.41 -5.03
N GLN A 70 12.06 -0.87 -5.58
CA GLN A 70 11.93 -0.63 -7.01
C GLN A 70 12.95 0.41 -7.49
N TYR A 71 13.06 1.54 -6.78
CA TYR A 71 14.00 2.60 -7.11
C TYR A 71 15.44 2.08 -7.16
N LEU A 72 15.85 1.26 -6.19
CA LEU A 72 17.18 0.62 -6.19
C LEU A 72 17.39 -0.32 -7.39
N LYS A 73 16.39 -1.12 -7.77
CA LYS A 73 16.48 -1.99 -8.96
C LYS A 73 16.60 -1.18 -10.26
N GLU A 74 15.91 -0.05 -10.35
CA GLU A 74 16.01 0.85 -11.51
C GLU A 74 17.40 1.53 -11.57
N LEU A 75 17.98 1.88 -10.42
CA LEU A 75 19.35 2.39 -10.31
C LEU A 75 20.40 1.37 -10.77
N GLU A 76 20.32 0.12 -10.28
CA GLU A 76 21.21 -0.98 -10.68
C GLU A 76 21.12 -1.24 -12.19
N ARG A 77 19.91 -1.19 -12.76
CA ARG A 77 19.69 -1.40 -14.19
C ARG A 77 20.22 -0.25 -15.06
N ASN A 78 20.18 0.98 -14.56
CA ASN A 78 20.63 2.17 -15.28
C ASN A 78 22.11 2.52 -15.00
N GLY A 79 22.82 1.72 -14.20
CA GLY A 79 24.25 1.92 -13.91
C GLY A 79 24.55 3.22 -13.15
N HIS A 80 23.57 3.79 -12.46
CA HIS A 80 23.72 5.04 -11.72
C HIS A 80 23.81 4.71 -10.22
N GLU A 81 24.82 5.24 -9.52
CA GLU A 81 24.95 5.00 -8.07
C GLU A 81 23.82 5.71 -7.31
N PRO A 82 23.22 5.05 -6.29
CA PRO A 82 22.19 5.69 -5.47
C PRO A 82 22.78 6.89 -4.75
N LYS A 83 22.36 8.11 -5.14
CA LYS A 83 22.45 9.29 -4.28
C LYS A 83 21.44 9.16 -3.14
N LEU A 84 21.70 8.23 -2.23
CA LEU A 84 21.09 8.26 -0.91
C LEU A 84 21.77 9.39 -0.14
N GLU A 85 21.25 10.61 -0.27
CA GLU A 85 21.54 11.65 0.72
C GLU A 85 21.11 11.10 2.09
N LYS A 86 22.08 11.06 3.00
CA LYS A 86 21.99 10.52 4.35
C LYS A 86 21.12 11.40 5.24
#